data_AF-A0A952CEK5-F1
#
_entry.id   AF-A0A952CEK5-F1
#
_cell.length_a   1.000
_cell.length_b   1.000
_cell.length_c   1.000
_cell.angle_alpha   90.00
_cell.angle_beta   90.00
_cell.angle_gamma   90.00
#
_symmetry.space_group_name_H-M   'P 1'
#
loop_
_entity.id
_entity.type
_entity.pdbx_description
1 polymer ?
#
loop_
_entity_poly.entity_id
_entity_poly.type
_entity_poly.pdbx_seq_one_letter_code
_entity_poly.pdbx_strand_id
1 'polypeptide(L)'
;MTAEDLKSALQAYYDDYDDMGVSVYAILKNPEAPGPFKLDIEAEALGGLKGLFIQSLRDSISNKAELALLNLSGADERIDAVYAYDLDVPEELSSLEAVASQDNLPLLNLNDESLSSIKALLIEIGNNVGQLILYKTMAPVNIFGRASFFLRKSASRLERLNDEFLRVSAGFQMLRLNGTLLVLDLEALEKSFGFHNVIKREAAAGINAIETARLLVNPDVLHELLDDIKYARKLTKVAKASPVLQAGVSSQDIVRFCQTFPNLAGRIRFNEAQDKIALDTKVSKDLFIKLLMDDFLTSELTKFHYTSVAKDSVDQEEAVS
;
A
#
# COMPACT_ATOMS: atom_id res chain seq x y z
N MET A 1 -10.84 3.52 10.13
CA MET A 1 -9.84 4.35 10.83
C MET A 1 -9.66 5.61 10.02
N THR A 2 -9.77 6.77 10.66
CA THR A 2 -9.51 8.09 10.07
C THR A 2 -8.07 8.52 10.30
N ALA A 3 -7.62 9.59 9.62
CA ALA A 3 -6.31 10.17 9.87
C ALA A 3 -6.15 10.65 11.33
N GLU A 4 -7.22 11.17 11.93
CA GLU A 4 -7.22 11.64 13.31
C GLU A 4 -7.17 10.48 14.31
N ASP A 5 -7.87 9.37 14.02
CA ASP A 5 -7.77 8.14 14.81
C ASP A 5 -6.33 7.61 14.83
N LEU A 6 -5.67 7.61 13.67
CA LEU A 6 -4.28 7.18 13.53
C LEU A 6 -3.33 8.06 14.35
N LYS A 7 -3.47 9.39 14.25
CA LYS A 7 -2.67 10.34 15.03
C LYS A 7 -2.88 10.14 16.54
N SER A 8 -4.14 9.98 16.95
CA SER A 8 -4.51 9.73 18.35
C SER A 8 -3.93 8.41 18.86
N ALA A 9 -3.98 7.35 18.06
CA ALA A 9 -3.41 6.05 18.43
C ALA A 9 -1.89 6.10 18.58
N LEU A 10 -1.19 6.90 17.76
CA LEU A 10 0.26 7.11 17.88
C LEU A 10 0.64 7.97 19.10
N GLN A 11 -0.25 8.86 19.54
CA GLN A 11 0.02 9.74 20.69
C GLN A 11 0.37 8.95 21.96
N ALA A 12 -0.29 7.81 22.19
CA ALA A 12 0.02 6.93 23.33
C ALA A 12 1.50 6.48 23.35
N TYR A 13 2.09 6.20 22.18
CA TYR A 13 3.51 5.80 22.08
C TYR A 13 4.47 6.97 22.27
N TYR A 14 3.99 8.20 22.12
CA TYR A 14 4.77 9.41 22.34
C TYR A 14 4.78 9.82 23.80
N ASP A 15 3.63 9.70 24.46
CA ASP A 15 3.46 10.07 25.86
C ASP A 15 4.15 9.05 26.77
N ASP A 16 4.00 7.75 26.48
CA ASP A 16 4.61 6.65 27.24
C ASP A 16 5.99 6.23 26.70
N TYR A 17 6.68 7.12 25.97
CA TYR A 17 7.92 6.79 25.25
C TYR A 17 8.97 6.08 26.12
N ASP A 18 9.15 6.51 27.36
CA ASP A 18 10.14 5.96 28.29
C ASP A 18 9.78 4.54 28.77
N ASP A 19 8.49 4.23 28.83
CA ASP A 19 7.97 2.92 29.27
C ASP A 19 7.85 1.90 28.12
N MET A 20 8.09 2.33 26.87
CA MET A 20 8.06 1.45 25.70
C MET A 20 9.38 0.70 25.51
N GLY A 21 9.26 -0.63 25.36
CA GLY A 21 10.34 -1.49 24.89
C GLY A 21 10.53 -1.39 23.38
N VAL A 22 11.67 -1.91 22.90
CA VAL A 22 11.95 -2.04 21.47
C VAL A 22 12.65 -3.37 21.20
N SER A 23 12.22 -4.06 20.15
CA SER A 23 12.89 -5.24 19.60
C SER A 23 13.03 -5.08 18.09
N VAL A 24 14.11 -5.62 17.54
CA VAL A 24 14.38 -5.57 16.10
C VAL A 24 14.55 -6.99 15.58
N TYR A 25 13.89 -7.28 14.46
CA TYR A 25 13.93 -8.57 13.80
C TYR A 25 14.42 -8.40 12.37
N ALA A 26 15.16 -9.38 11.86
CA ALA A 26 15.60 -9.44 10.48
C ALA A 26 14.73 -10.41 9.68
N ILE A 27 14.40 -9.98 8.46
CA ILE A 27 13.93 -10.86 7.39
C ILE A 27 15.12 -11.11 6.47
N LEU A 28 15.43 -12.37 6.18
CA LEU A 28 16.52 -12.78 5.33
C LEU A 28 16.09 -12.87 3.87
N LYS A 29 17.06 -12.82 2.96
CA LYS A 29 16.87 -13.05 1.52
C LYS A 29 16.66 -14.53 1.17
N ASN A 30 16.93 -15.45 2.09
CA ASN A 30 16.76 -16.88 1.88
C ASN A 30 15.27 -17.24 1.82
N PRO A 31 14.74 -17.73 0.68
CA PRO A 31 13.33 -18.09 0.56
C PRO A 31 12.93 -19.32 1.38
N GLU A 32 13.86 -20.21 1.73
CA GLU A 32 13.56 -21.41 2.53
C GLU A 32 13.43 -21.10 4.03
N ALA A 33 14.12 -20.05 4.49
CA ALA A 33 14.11 -19.61 5.87
C ALA A 33 14.19 -18.07 5.94
N PRO A 34 13.11 -17.36 5.56
CA PRO A 34 13.13 -15.90 5.49
C PRO A 34 13.06 -15.23 6.86
N GLY A 35 12.74 -15.95 7.93
CA GLY A 35 12.50 -15.39 9.27
C GLY A 35 11.02 -15.07 9.52
N PRO A 36 10.69 -14.26 10.55
CA PRO A 36 11.56 -13.31 11.23
C PRO A 36 12.52 -13.91 12.28
N PHE A 37 13.72 -13.34 12.38
CA PHE A 37 14.72 -13.67 13.41
C PHE A 37 15.03 -12.45 14.26
N LYS A 38 15.02 -12.58 15.59
CA LYS A 38 15.38 -11.50 16.52
C LYS A 38 16.87 -11.16 16.38
N LEU A 39 17.20 -9.87 16.35
CA LEU A 39 18.58 -9.39 16.36
C LEU A 39 19.05 -9.14 17.80
N ASP A 40 20.26 -9.60 18.11
CA ASP A 40 20.95 -9.24 19.35
C ASP A 40 21.62 -7.87 19.16
N ILE A 41 21.03 -6.83 19.74
CA ILE A 41 21.50 -5.44 19.64
C ILE A 41 21.70 -4.91 21.05
N GLU A 42 22.81 -4.21 21.26
CA GLU A 42 23.12 -3.55 22.53
C GLU A 42 21.98 -2.61 22.98
N ALA A 43 21.69 -2.60 24.28
CA ALA A 43 20.56 -1.85 24.85
C ALA A 43 20.60 -0.35 24.54
N GLU A 44 21.77 0.29 24.59
CA GLU A 44 21.90 1.72 24.24
C GLU A 44 21.57 1.98 22.76
N ALA A 45 22.09 1.12 21.87
CA ALA A 45 21.81 1.20 20.44
C ALA A 45 20.34 0.94 20.12
N LEU A 46 19.69 0.01 20.82
CA LEU A 46 18.24 -0.20 20.74
C LEU A 46 17.47 1.05 21.15
N GLY A 47 17.85 1.72 22.24
CA GLY A 47 17.28 3.00 22.64
C GLY A 47 17.40 4.07 21.55
N GLY A 48 18.56 4.14 20.89
CA GLY A 48 18.78 5.01 19.73
C GLY A 48 17.85 4.70 18.54
N LEU A 49 17.64 3.42 18.23
CA LEU A 49 16.70 2.99 17.19
C LEU A 49 15.25 3.33 17.55
N LYS A 50 14.83 3.14 18.81
CA LYS A 50 13.52 3.56 19.30
C LYS A 50 13.29 5.05 19.03
N GLY A 51 14.25 5.89 19.45
CA GLY A 51 14.17 7.34 19.23
C GLY A 51 14.10 7.71 17.74
N LEU A 52 14.91 7.08 16.90
CA LEU A 52 14.94 7.30 15.45
C LEU A 52 13.56 7.05 14.81
N PHE A 53 12.92 5.94 15.14
CA PHE A 53 11.65 5.55 14.52
C PHE A 53 10.44 6.25 15.11
N ILE A 54 10.42 6.54 16.41
CA ILE A 54 9.39 7.38 17.03
C ILE A 54 9.41 8.79 16.41
N GLN A 55 10.59 9.37 16.23
CA GLN A 55 10.71 10.66 15.54
C GLN A 55 10.24 10.56 14.08
N SER A 56 10.58 9.48 13.38
CA SER A 56 10.10 9.25 12.01
C SER A 56 8.57 9.16 11.93
N LEU A 57 7.91 8.53 12.89
CA LEU A 57 6.44 8.45 12.97
C LEU A 57 5.83 9.84 13.17
N ARG A 58 6.41 10.66 14.05
CA ARG A 58 5.99 12.05 14.24
C ARG A 58 6.09 12.84 12.93
N ASP A 59 7.23 12.77 12.26
CA ASP A 59 7.48 13.57 11.05
C ASP A 59 6.66 13.11 9.85
N SER A 60 6.45 11.80 9.70
CA SER A 60 5.73 11.24 8.55
C SER A 60 4.20 11.23 8.71
N ILE A 61 3.68 11.25 9.94
CA ILE A 61 2.25 11.10 10.23
C ILE A 61 1.72 12.22 11.12
N SER A 62 2.18 12.32 12.37
CA SER A 62 1.53 13.16 13.38
C SER A 62 1.68 14.66 13.12
N ASN A 63 2.85 15.08 12.64
CA ASN A 63 3.17 16.48 12.33
C ASN A 63 2.64 16.92 10.96
N LYS A 64 2.13 16.01 10.12
CA LYS A 64 1.52 16.38 8.84
C LYS A 64 0.17 17.05 9.12
N ALA A 65 0.07 18.34 8.83
CA ALA A 65 -1.17 19.11 9.03
C ALA A 65 -2.34 18.48 8.25
N GLU A 66 -2.12 18.20 6.97
CA GLU A 66 -3.06 17.49 6.09
C GLU A 66 -2.51 16.09 5.81
N LEU A 67 -2.98 15.10 6.56
CA LEU A 67 -2.67 13.70 6.33
C LEU A 67 -3.86 13.03 5.63
N ALA A 68 -3.68 12.61 4.39
CA ALA A 68 -4.65 11.76 3.71
C ALA A 68 -4.47 10.31 4.18
N LEU A 69 -5.55 9.70 4.68
CA LEU A 69 -5.62 8.27 4.97
C LEU A 69 -6.72 7.65 4.12
N LEU A 70 -6.34 6.74 3.22
CA LEU A 70 -7.25 6.14 2.24
C LEU A 70 -7.18 4.61 2.31
N ASN A 71 -8.23 3.92 1.87
CA ASN A 71 -8.12 2.48 1.64
C ASN A 71 -7.22 2.20 0.43
N LEU A 72 -6.39 1.16 0.55
CA LEU A 72 -5.44 0.77 -0.50
C LEU A 72 -6.15 0.41 -1.82
N SER A 73 -7.30 -0.27 -1.75
CA SER A 73 -8.11 -0.61 -2.92
C SER A 73 -8.63 0.62 -3.67
N GLY A 74 -8.77 1.75 -2.97
CA GLY A 74 -9.20 3.04 -3.52
C GLY A 74 -8.06 3.95 -3.96
N ALA A 75 -6.80 3.53 -3.80
CA ALA A 75 -5.63 4.38 -3.97
C ALA A 75 -5.55 5.04 -5.37
N ASP A 76 -5.33 6.36 -5.39
CA ASP A 76 -4.95 7.14 -6.57
C ASP A 76 -3.46 7.51 -6.47
N GLU A 77 -2.67 7.19 -7.50
CA GLU A 77 -1.20 7.37 -7.58
C GLU A 77 -0.71 8.80 -7.38
N ARG A 78 -1.62 9.79 -7.34
CA ARG A 78 -1.28 11.21 -7.28
C ARG A 78 -1.20 11.78 -5.87
N ILE A 79 -1.64 11.03 -4.87
CA ILE A 79 -1.80 11.56 -3.51
C ILE A 79 -0.67 11.00 -2.62
N ASP A 80 0.11 11.90 -2.03
CA ASP A 80 0.98 11.57 -0.89
C ASP A 80 0.07 11.26 0.32
N ALA A 81 -0.29 9.99 0.47
CA ALA A 81 -1.23 9.49 1.46
C ALA A 81 -0.67 8.26 2.18
N VAL A 82 -1.20 8.00 3.37
CA VAL A 82 -1.07 6.71 4.04
C VAL A 82 -2.24 5.84 3.60
N TYR A 83 -1.98 4.57 3.31
CA TYR A 83 -3.01 3.65 2.84
C TYR A 83 -3.30 2.59 3.90
N ALA A 84 -4.54 2.51 4.35
CA ALA A 84 -5.03 1.37 5.14
C ALA A 84 -5.16 0.15 4.23
N TYR A 85 -4.52 -0.95 4.62
CA TYR A 85 -4.54 -2.19 3.85
C TYR A 85 -5.90 -2.88 4.00
N ASP A 86 -6.66 -2.97 2.91
CA ASP A 86 -8.01 -3.53 2.87
C ASP A 86 -8.18 -4.65 1.83
N LEU A 87 -7.06 -5.25 1.42
CA LEU A 87 -6.98 -6.38 0.50
C LEU A 87 -6.52 -7.64 1.25
N ASP A 88 -6.53 -8.78 0.56
CA ASP A 88 -5.90 -9.99 1.07
C ASP A 88 -4.40 -9.78 1.31
N VAL A 89 -3.94 -10.01 2.53
CA VAL A 89 -2.53 -9.81 2.90
C VAL A 89 -1.64 -10.90 2.25
N PRO A 90 -0.60 -10.53 1.49
CA PRO A 90 0.31 -11.47 0.87
C PRO A 90 1.16 -12.21 1.92
N GLU A 91 1.58 -13.41 1.58
CA GLU A 91 2.39 -14.28 2.47
C GLU A 91 3.70 -13.60 2.88
N GLU A 92 4.29 -12.77 2.01
CA GLU A 92 5.50 -12.02 2.29
C GLU A 92 5.35 -10.96 3.41
N LEU A 93 4.12 -10.61 3.79
CA LEU A 93 3.83 -9.73 4.92
C LEU A 93 3.41 -10.50 6.19
N SER A 94 3.31 -11.82 6.13
CA SER A 94 3.00 -12.67 7.30
C SER A 94 3.99 -12.51 8.45
N SER A 95 5.24 -12.12 8.16
CA SER A 95 6.25 -11.87 9.20
C SER A 95 5.86 -10.73 10.15
N LEU A 96 5.06 -9.75 9.70
CA LEU A 96 4.52 -8.71 10.58
C LEU A 96 3.54 -9.29 11.61
N GLU A 97 2.72 -10.26 11.21
CA GLU A 97 1.82 -10.98 12.10
C GLU A 97 2.58 -11.92 13.05
N ALA A 98 3.63 -12.59 12.55
CA ALA A 98 4.47 -13.45 13.35
C ALA A 98 5.12 -12.68 14.51
N VAL A 99 5.69 -11.50 14.24
CA VAL A 99 6.21 -10.61 15.31
C VAL A 99 5.11 -10.17 16.25
N ALA A 100 3.93 -9.81 15.73
CA ALA A 100 2.83 -9.34 16.58
C ALA A 100 2.26 -10.42 17.53
N SER A 101 2.44 -11.70 17.22
CA SER A 101 1.74 -12.81 17.90
C SER A 101 2.67 -13.79 18.62
N GLN A 102 3.99 -13.67 18.45
CA GLN A 102 4.96 -14.62 18.99
C GLN A 102 6.05 -13.90 19.79
N ASP A 103 6.13 -14.19 21.09
CA ASP A 103 7.13 -13.57 21.98
C ASP A 103 8.54 -14.16 21.82
N ASN A 104 8.65 -15.42 21.38
CA ASN A 104 9.89 -16.19 21.40
C ASN A 104 10.40 -16.52 19.99
N LEU A 105 10.50 -15.49 19.15
CA LEU A 105 11.11 -15.63 17.83
C LEU A 105 12.61 -15.98 17.94
N PRO A 106 13.11 -16.84 17.04
CA PRO A 106 14.50 -17.33 17.08
C PRO A 106 15.51 -16.19 16.94
N LEU A 107 16.63 -16.28 17.66
CA LEU A 107 17.74 -15.32 17.53
C LEU A 107 18.52 -15.58 16.23
N LEU A 108 18.86 -14.51 15.51
CA LEU A 108 19.77 -14.58 14.37
C LEU A 108 21.21 -14.74 14.86
N ASN A 109 21.89 -15.81 14.44
CA ASN A 109 23.31 -15.96 14.73
C ASN A 109 24.15 -15.12 13.75
N LEU A 110 24.59 -13.94 14.19
CA LEU A 110 25.42 -13.02 13.40
C LEU A 110 26.84 -13.54 13.11
N ASN A 111 27.27 -14.66 13.73
CA ASN A 111 28.52 -15.32 13.38
C ASN A 111 28.40 -16.18 12.11
N ASP A 112 27.20 -16.72 11.87
CA ASP A 112 26.93 -17.63 10.76
C ASP A 112 26.31 -16.88 9.56
N GLU A 113 25.58 -15.80 9.84
CA GLU A 113 24.86 -15.02 8.84
C GLU A 113 25.55 -13.69 8.53
N SER A 114 25.77 -13.41 7.23
CA SER A 114 26.25 -12.09 6.80
C SER A 114 25.14 -11.06 6.91
N LEU A 115 25.46 -9.83 7.31
CA LEU A 115 24.50 -8.72 7.30
C LEU A 115 23.94 -8.44 5.90
N SER A 116 24.67 -8.82 4.85
CA SER A 116 24.23 -8.69 3.45
C SER A 116 23.07 -9.62 3.09
N SER A 117 22.81 -10.66 3.90
CA SER A 117 21.66 -11.54 3.77
C SER A 117 20.35 -10.88 4.21
N ILE A 118 20.41 -9.81 5.01
CA ILE A 118 19.23 -9.13 5.54
C ILE A 118 18.52 -8.40 4.39
N LYS A 119 17.25 -8.76 4.18
CA LYS A 119 16.32 -8.15 3.24
C LYS A 119 15.60 -6.95 3.86
N ALA A 120 15.17 -7.09 5.11
CA ALA A 120 14.41 -6.08 5.81
C ALA A 120 14.57 -6.20 7.33
N LEU A 121 14.23 -5.12 8.02
CA LEU A 121 14.10 -5.06 9.47
C LEU A 121 12.63 -4.85 9.85
N LEU A 122 12.17 -5.58 10.85
CA LEU A 122 10.93 -5.31 11.56
C LEU A 122 11.29 -4.66 12.89
N ILE A 123 10.73 -3.49 13.17
CA ILE A 123 10.99 -2.75 14.41
C ILE A 123 9.70 -2.75 15.22
N GLU A 124 9.69 -3.54 16.28
CA GLU A 124 8.61 -3.64 17.24
C GLU A 124 8.86 -2.65 18.37
N ILE A 125 7.89 -1.77 18.63
CA ILE A 125 7.91 -0.82 19.74
C ILE A 125 6.61 -1.00 20.50
N GLY A 126 6.70 -1.27 21.80
CA GLY A 126 5.49 -1.57 22.58
C GLY A 126 5.76 -1.94 24.01
N ASN A 127 4.67 -2.23 24.71
CA ASN A 127 4.64 -2.70 26.08
C ASN A 127 3.49 -3.72 26.24
N ASN A 128 3.10 -4.01 27.48
CA ASN A 128 2.06 -4.98 27.80
C ASN A 128 0.64 -4.55 27.37
N VAL A 129 0.47 -3.29 26.97
CA VAL A 129 -0.83 -2.68 26.61
C VAL A 129 -0.99 -2.62 25.10
N GLY A 130 0.07 -2.29 24.37
CA GLY A 130 0.02 -2.13 22.93
C GLY A 130 1.38 -2.23 22.28
N GLN A 131 1.37 -2.52 20.99
CA GLN A 131 2.56 -2.58 20.16
C GLN A 131 2.29 -1.99 18.77
N LEU A 132 3.33 -1.44 18.19
CA LEU A 132 3.41 -1.10 16.78
C LEU A 132 4.62 -1.80 16.15
N ILE A 133 4.50 -2.12 14.87
CA ILE A 133 5.57 -2.80 14.13
C ILE A 133 5.81 -2.05 12.83
N LEU A 134 7.05 -1.65 12.60
CA LEU A 134 7.47 -0.99 11.36
C LEU A 134 8.17 -1.98 10.45
N TYR A 135 7.79 -2.00 9.16
CA TYR A 135 8.52 -2.73 8.14
C TYR A 135 9.50 -1.79 7.43
N LYS A 136 10.79 -2.10 7.49
CA LYS A 136 11.85 -1.36 6.80
C LYS A 136 12.67 -2.25 5.88
N THR A 137 12.61 -1.98 4.58
CA THR A 137 13.48 -2.62 3.59
C THR A 137 14.93 -2.16 3.75
N MET A 138 15.87 -3.12 3.67
CA MET A 138 17.31 -2.86 3.72
C MET A 138 17.89 -2.77 2.31
N ALA A 139 18.08 -1.54 1.84
CA ALA A 139 18.76 -1.29 0.57
C ALA A 139 20.25 -1.71 0.67
N PRO A 140 20.84 -2.30 -0.39
CA PRO A 140 22.24 -2.75 -0.37
C PRO A 140 23.25 -1.65 0.01
N VAL A 141 22.96 -0.40 -0.33
CA VAL A 141 23.79 0.77 0.02
C VAL A 141 23.93 1.00 1.53
N ASN A 142 23.01 0.46 2.33
CA ASN A 142 23.04 0.56 3.78
C ASN A 142 23.75 -0.62 4.46
N ILE A 143 24.23 -1.58 3.69
CA ILE A 143 24.92 -2.76 4.21
C ILE A 143 26.38 -2.71 3.74
N PHE A 144 27.29 -2.55 4.69
CA PHE A 144 28.70 -2.40 4.44
C PHE A 144 29.39 -3.70 4.78
N GLY A 145 29.65 -4.50 3.74
CA GLY A 145 30.29 -5.81 3.85
C GLY A 145 31.81 -5.77 3.65
N ARG A 146 32.46 -6.92 3.83
CA ARG A 146 33.94 -7.04 3.84
C ARG A 146 34.64 -6.78 2.49
N ALA A 147 33.88 -6.63 1.40
CA ALA A 147 34.43 -6.40 0.06
C ALA A 147 34.99 -4.99 -0.16
N SER A 148 34.62 -4.02 0.68
CA SER A 148 35.00 -2.61 0.55
C SER A 148 36.02 -2.19 1.62
N PHE A 149 36.86 -1.20 1.30
CA PHE A 149 37.89 -0.69 2.23
C PHE A 149 37.33 0.49 3.04
N PHE A 150 36.92 0.22 4.28
CA PHE A 150 36.34 1.24 5.16
C PHE A 150 37.36 1.83 6.12
N LEU A 151 37.28 3.14 6.30
CA LEU A 151 38.08 3.91 7.25
C LEU A 151 37.14 4.65 8.20
N ARG A 152 37.35 4.50 9.50
CA ARG A 152 36.64 5.26 10.55
C ARG A 152 37.59 6.24 11.23
N LYS A 153 37.07 7.38 11.68
CA LYS A 153 37.84 8.32 12.50
C LYS A 153 38.07 7.71 13.89
N SER A 154 39.32 7.72 14.33
CA SER A 154 39.74 7.35 15.68
C SER A 154 40.67 8.44 16.20
N ALA A 155 40.15 9.30 17.08
CA ALA A 155 40.80 10.55 17.51
C ALA A 155 41.28 11.41 16.32
N SER A 156 42.60 11.44 16.05
CA SER A 156 43.25 12.23 15.01
C SER A 156 43.65 11.44 13.76
N ARG A 157 43.33 10.14 13.67
CA ARG A 157 43.68 9.28 12.52
C ARG A 157 42.48 8.53 11.97
N LEU A 158 42.65 7.98 10.77
CA LEU A 158 41.73 7.02 10.18
C LEU A 158 42.22 5.60 10.48
N GLU A 159 41.33 4.76 11.01
CA GLU A 159 41.57 3.34 11.26
C GLU A 159 40.73 2.50 10.30
N ARG A 160 41.31 1.41 9.80
CA ARG A 160 40.59 0.45 8.97
C ARG A 160 39.50 -0.25 9.79
N LEU A 161 38.31 -0.35 9.22
CA LEU A 161 37.19 -1.13 9.75
C LEU A 161 37.05 -2.41 8.91
N ASN A 162 37.19 -3.57 9.54
CA ASN A 162 37.17 -4.87 8.87
C ASN A 162 35.86 -5.65 9.07
N ASP A 163 35.00 -5.16 9.96
CA ASP A 163 33.75 -5.81 10.32
C ASP A 163 32.61 -5.37 9.39
N GLU A 164 31.58 -6.20 9.31
CA GLU A 164 30.34 -5.81 8.63
C GLU A 164 29.57 -4.86 9.53
N PHE A 165 28.94 -3.84 8.94
CA PHE A 165 28.06 -2.95 9.68
C PHE A 165 26.90 -2.51 8.80
N LEU A 166 25.81 -2.12 9.45
CA LEU A 166 24.61 -1.64 8.79
C LEU A 166 24.32 -0.20 9.20
N ARG A 167 23.77 0.57 8.27
CA ARG A 167 23.21 1.89 8.53
C ARG A 167 21.69 1.80 8.53
N VAL A 168 21.06 2.07 9.68
CA VAL A 168 19.60 2.20 9.75
C VAL A 168 19.22 3.66 9.54
N SER A 169 18.36 3.92 8.56
CA SER A 169 17.74 5.23 8.34
C SER A 169 16.31 5.28 8.88
N ALA A 170 15.78 6.49 9.10
CA ALA A 170 14.44 6.70 9.67
C ALA A 170 13.29 6.14 8.82
N GLY A 171 13.39 6.19 7.48
CA GLY A 171 12.29 5.80 6.60
C GLY A 171 11.92 4.31 6.68
N PHE A 172 10.62 4.03 6.61
CA PHE A 172 10.01 2.70 6.64
C PHE A 172 8.85 2.65 5.63
N GLN A 173 8.48 1.45 5.19
CA GLN A 173 7.49 1.24 4.12
C GLN A 173 6.08 1.00 4.66
N MET A 174 5.98 0.33 5.81
CA MET A 174 4.70 -0.08 6.40
C MET A 174 4.72 0.06 7.91
N LEU A 175 3.53 0.24 8.47
CA LEU A 175 3.26 0.33 9.90
C LEU A 175 2.09 -0.60 10.22
N ARG A 176 2.27 -1.51 11.18
CA ARG A 176 1.18 -2.21 11.84
C ARG A 176 0.89 -1.51 13.15
N LEU A 177 -0.36 -1.10 13.36
CA LEU A 177 -0.82 -0.44 14.58
C LEU A 177 -2.22 -0.95 14.94
N ASN A 178 -2.38 -1.45 16.17
CA ASN A 178 -3.68 -1.93 16.68
C ASN A 178 -4.39 -2.91 15.72
N GLY A 179 -3.64 -3.84 15.15
CA GLY A 179 -4.15 -4.83 14.19
C GLY A 179 -4.39 -4.30 12.77
N THR A 180 -4.24 -3.00 12.53
CA THR A 180 -4.36 -2.39 11.20
C THR A 180 -3.00 -2.31 10.53
N LEU A 181 -2.90 -2.80 9.29
CA LEU A 181 -1.72 -2.61 8.45
C LEU A 181 -1.88 -1.34 7.61
N LEU A 182 -0.84 -0.51 7.64
CA LEU A 182 -0.76 0.76 6.94
C LEU A 182 0.46 0.76 6.00
N VAL A 183 0.28 1.29 4.81
CA VAL A 183 1.30 1.40 3.77
C VAL A 183 1.63 2.87 3.59
N LEU A 184 2.89 3.21 3.83
CA LEU A 184 3.41 4.57 3.64
C LEU A 184 4.12 4.71 2.29
N ASP A 185 4.60 3.61 1.73
CA ASP A 185 5.32 3.56 0.47
C ASP A 185 4.62 2.56 -0.47
N LEU A 186 3.67 3.08 -1.26
CA LEU A 186 2.89 2.28 -2.21
C LEU A 186 3.78 1.68 -3.31
N GLU A 187 4.80 2.42 -3.75
CA GLU A 187 5.70 1.97 -4.80
C GLU A 187 6.53 0.77 -4.33
N ALA A 188 7.02 0.80 -3.09
CA ALA A 188 7.70 -0.34 -2.49
C ALA A 188 6.78 -1.55 -2.35
N LEU A 189 5.52 -1.35 -1.92
CA LEU A 189 4.54 -2.42 -1.88
C LEU A 189 4.32 -3.05 -3.25
N GLU A 190 4.13 -2.25 -4.30
CA GLU A 190 3.87 -2.72 -5.67
C GLU A 190 5.04 -3.46 -6.30
N LYS A 191 6.26 -3.01 -6.03
CA LYS A 191 7.48 -3.64 -6.57
C LYS A 191 7.85 -4.92 -5.84
N SER A 192 7.28 -5.19 -4.67
CA SER A 192 7.68 -6.33 -3.84
C SER A 192 6.49 -6.98 -3.13
N PHE A 193 6.75 -7.82 -2.12
CA PHE A 193 5.72 -8.41 -1.25
C PHE A 193 4.60 -9.20 -1.94
N GLY A 194 4.81 -9.78 -3.13
CA GLY A 194 3.76 -10.55 -3.81
C GLY A 194 2.50 -9.74 -4.16
N PHE A 195 2.53 -8.41 -4.02
CA PHE A 195 1.33 -7.57 -4.14
C PHE A 195 0.72 -7.60 -5.54
N HIS A 196 1.56 -7.78 -6.56
CA HIS A 196 1.11 -7.96 -7.94
C HIS A 196 0.12 -9.12 -8.09
N ASN A 197 0.33 -10.23 -7.36
CA ASN A 197 -0.58 -11.38 -7.39
C ASN A 197 -1.91 -11.08 -6.66
N VAL A 198 -1.85 -10.32 -5.57
CA VAL A 198 -3.03 -9.88 -4.81
C VAL A 198 -3.90 -8.96 -5.69
N ILE A 199 -3.31 -7.92 -6.28
CA ILE A 199 -4.03 -7.02 -7.19
C ILE A 199 -4.65 -7.80 -8.35
N LYS A 200 -3.92 -8.74 -8.97
CA LYS A 200 -4.46 -9.53 -10.08
C LYS A 200 -5.70 -10.33 -9.69
N ARG A 201 -5.67 -10.98 -8.52
CA ARG A 201 -6.82 -11.74 -8.01
C ARG A 201 -8.03 -10.83 -7.77
N GLU A 202 -7.81 -9.68 -7.15
CA GLU A 202 -8.85 -8.69 -6.88
C GLU A 202 -9.42 -8.07 -8.17
N ALA A 203 -8.54 -7.78 -9.14
CA ALA A 203 -8.92 -7.29 -10.46
C ALA A 203 -9.76 -8.30 -11.23
N ALA A 204 -9.43 -9.59 -11.16
CA ALA A 204 -10.20 -10.66 -11.79
C ALA A 204 -11.63 -10.73 -11.22
N ALA A 205 -11.81 -10.50 -9.91
CA ALA A 205 -13.14 -10.37 -9.32
C ALA A 205 -13.93 -9.19 -9.90
N GLY A 206 -13.26 -8.07 -10.18
CA GLY A 206 -13.85 -6.92 -10.87
C GLY A 206 -14.29 -7.25 -12.30
N ILE A 207 -13.49 -8.01 -13.05
CA ILE A 207 -13.87 -8.46 -14.39
C ILE A 207 -15.10 -9.38 -14.32
N ASN A 208 -15.15 -10.30 -13.37
CA ASN A 208 -16.31 -11.18 -13.18
C ASN A 208 -17.61 -10.39 -12.90
N ALA A 209 -17.53 -9.28 -12.17
CA ALA A 209 -18.67 -8.39 -11.95
C ALA A 209 -19.13 -7.72 -13.26
N ILE A 210 -18.19 -7.27 -14.10
CA ILE A 210 -18.47 -6.69 -15.43
C ILE A 210 -19.10 -7.73 -16.36
N GLU A 211 -18.59 -8.96 -16.36
CA GLU A 211 -19.12 -10.08 -17.14
C GLU A 211 -20.55 -10.41 -16.73
N THR A 212 -20.83 -10.43 -15.43
CA THR A 212 -22.17 -10.66 -14.88
C THR A 212 -23.15 -9.57 -15.33
N ALA A 213 -22.69 -8.32 -15.44
CA ALA A 213 -23.48 -7.21 -15.96
C ALA A 213 -23.76 -7.29 -17.48
N ARG A 214 -23.09 -8.21 -18.20
CA ARG A 214 -23.28 -8.49 -19.64
C ARG A 214 -23.17 -7.25 -20.54
N LEU A 215 -22.35 -6.28 -20.15
CA LEU A 215 -22.21 -4.98 -20.81
C LEU A 215 -21.33 -5.00 -22.07
N LEU A 216 -20.48 -6.03 -22.21
CA LEU A 216 -19.44 -6.08 -23.22
C LEU A 216 -19.73 -7.09 -24.32
N VAL A 217 -19.26 -6.77 -25.53
CA VAL A 217 -19.24 -7.71 -26.66
C VAL A 217 -18.28 -8.86 -26.40
N ASN A 218 -17.06 -8.52 -25.97
CA ASN A 218 -16.03 -9.48 -25.59
C ASN A 218 -15.38 -9.03 -24.26
N PRO A 219 -15.65 -9.69 -23.12
CA PRO A 219 -15.02 -9.37 -21.85
C PRO A 219 -13.56 -9.86 -21.74
N ASP A 220 -13.13 -10.81 -22.57
CA ASP A 220 -11.78 -11.41 -22.51
C ASP A 220 -10.68 -10.35 -22.69
N VAL A 221 -10.98 -9.28 -23.41
CA VAL A 221 -10.07 -8.13 -23.62
C VAL A 221 -9.71 -7.39 -22.32
N LEU A 222 -10.44 -7.61 -21.23
CA LEU A 222 -10.10 -7.09 -19.89
C LEU A 222 -9.16 -8.05 -19.14
N HIS A 223 -9.32 -9.36 -19.33
CA HIS A 223 -8.41 -10.37 -18.74
C HIS A 223 -7.00 -10.20 -19.28
N GLU A 224 -6.86 -9.87 -20.57
CA GLU A 224 -5.58 -9.52 -21.20
C GLU A 224 -4.86 -8.33 -20.54
N LEU A 225 -5.57 -7.49 -19.77
CA LEU A 225 -5.00 -6.31 -19.10
C LEU A 225 -4.55 -6.59 -17.66
N LEU A 226 -4.79 -7.78 -17.12
CA LEU A 226 -4.45 -8.11 -15.73
C LEU A 226 -2.95 -8.05 -15.44
N ASP A 227 -2.10 -8.25 -16.45
CA ASP A 227 -0.65 -8.14 -16.31
C ASP A 227 -0.15 -6.69 -16.23
N ASP A 228 -0.95 -5.72 -16.70
CA ASP A 228 -0.64 -4.30 -16.54
C ASP A 228 -1.16 -3.82 -15.17
N ILE A 229 -0.24 -3.54 -14.26
CA ILE A 229 -0.55 -3.14 -12.88
C ILE A 229 -1.48 -1.93 -12.80
N LYS A 230 -1.40 -1.00 -13.76
CA LYS A 230 -2.27 0.19 -13.79
C LYS A 230 -3.71 -0.19 -14.11
N TYR A 231 -3.91 -1.14 -15.00
CA TYR A 231 -5.25 -1.67 -15.31
C TYR A 231 -5.76 -2.58 -14.20
N ALA A 232 -4.91 -3.45 -13.65
CA ALA A 232 -5.29 -4.32 -12.57
C ALA A 232 -5.76 -3.52 -11.33
N ARG A 233 -5.10 -2.39 -11.00
CA ARG A 233 -5.57 -1.47 -9.96
C ARG A 233 -6.92 -0.83 -10.27
N LYS A 234 -7.08 -0.30 -11.48
CA LYS A 234 -8.35 0.26 -11.93
C LYS A 234 -9.50 -0.75 -11.83
N LEU A 235 -9.26 -1.99 -12.22
CA LEU A 235 -10.25 -3.07 -12.16
C LEU A 235 -10.51 -3.54 -10.72
N THR A 236 -9.49 -3.52 -9.85
CA THR A 236 -9.67 -3.72 -8.40
C THR A 236 -10.60 -2.65 -7.81
N LYS A 237 -10.41 -1.39 -8.19
CA LYS A 237 -11.30 -0.28 -7.76
C LYS A 237 -12.72 -0.49 -8.26
N VAL A 238 -12.89 -0.94 -9.50
CA VAL A 238 -14.22 -1.29 -10.04
C VAL A 238 -14.88 -2.39 -9.21
N ALA A 239 -14.14 -3.43 -8.82
CA ALA A 239 -14.66 -4.53 -8.00
C ALA A 239 -15.17 -4.06 -6.63
N LYS A 240 -14.41 -3.19 -5.96
CA LYS A 240 -14.68 -2.78 -4.58
C LYS A 240 -15.62 -1.57 -4.49
N ALA A 241 -15.59 -0.67 -5.47
CA ALA A 241 -16.11 0.68 -5.30
C ALA A 241 -16.75 1.29 -6.57
N SER A 242 -17.09 0.49 -7.60
CA SER A 242 -17.80 1.04 -8.78
C SER A 242 -19.21 1.50 -8.41
N PRO A 243 -19.53 2.80 -8.50
CA PRO A 243 -20.87 3.29 -8.18
C PRO A 243 -21.91 2.80 -9.19
N VAL A 244 -21.53 2.71 -10.47
CA VAL A 244 -22.41 2.25 -11.55
C VAL A 244 -22.84 0.80 -11.34
N LEU A 245 -21.89 -0.08 -10.98
CA LEU A 245 -22.21 -1.49 -10.71
C LEU A 245 -22.99 -1.64 -9.40
N GLN A 246 -22.61 -0.91 -8.34
CA GLN A 246 -23.31 -0.95 -7.04
C GLN A 246 -24.75 -0.45 -7.12
N ALA A 247 -25.01 0.60 -7.90
CA ALA A 247 -26.35 1.12 -8.13
C ALA A 247 -27.20 0.22 -9.05
N GLY A 248 -26.61 -0.83 -9.64
CA GLY A 248 -27.32 -1.75 -10.53
C GLY A 248 -27.84 -1.07 -11.80
N VAL A 249 -27.12 -0.07 -12.32
CA VAL A 249 -27.55 0.69 -13.50
C VAL A 249 -27.72 -0.26 -14.69
N SER A 250 -28.85 -0.16 -15.38
CA SER A 250 -29.17 -1.08 -16.47
C SER A 250 -28.20 -0.90 -17.65
N SER A 251 -27.93 -1.99 -18.38
CA SER A 251 -27.09 -1.95 -19.57
C SER A 251 -27.59 -0.94 -20.62
N GLN A 252 -28.91 -0.79 -20.74
CA GLN A 252 -29.52 0.15 -21.68
C GLN A 252 -29.25 1.61 -21.30
N ASP A 253 -29.32 1.94 -20.01
CA ASP A 253 -29.04 3.30 -19.54
C ASP A 253 -27.56 3.64 -19.67
N ILE A 254 -26.68 2.68 -19.37
CA ILE A 254 -25.23 2.82 -19.57
C ILE A 254 -24.92 3.10 -21.05
N VAL A 255 -25.48 2.32 -21.97
CA VAL A 255 -25.29 2.51 -23.41
C VAL A 255 -25.81 3.89 -23.85
N ARG A 256 -27.02 4.26 -23.43
CA ARG A 256 -27.63 5.57 -23.77
C ARG A 256 -26.76 6.71 -23.26
N PHE A 257 -26.21 6.60 -22.06
CA PHE A 257 -25.29 7.58 -21.52
C PHE A 257 -24.03 7.71 -22.39
N CYS A 258 -23.41 6.59 -22.77
CA CYS A 258 -22.23 6.61 -23.64
C CYS A 258 -22.50 7.24 -25.02
N GLN A 259 -23.71 7.09 -25.56
CA GLN A 259 -24.10 7.66 -26.85
C GLN A 259 -24.35 9.18 -26.78
N THR A 260 -24.72 9.70 -25.61
CA THR A 260 -25.17 11.09 -25.44
C THR A 260 -24.12 11.99 -24.78
N PHE A 261 -23.28 11.45 -23.91
CA PHE A 261 -22.29 12.25 -23.19
C PHE A 261 -21.17 12.73 -24.14
N PRO A 262 -20.86 14.04 -24.22
CA PRO A 262 -19.98 14.58 -25.27
C PRO A 262 -18.57 13.97 -25.36
N ASN A 263 -18.02 13.51 -24.23
CA ASN A 263 -16.68 12.92 -24.18
C ASN A 263 -16.65 11.40 -24.47
N LEU A 264 -17.83 10.78 -24.61
CA LEU A 264 -18.00 9.35 -24.87
C LEU A 264 -18.57 9.10 -26.27
N ALA A 265 -19.47 9.97 -26.71
CA ALA A 265 -20.11 9.89 -28.02
C ALA A 265 -19.06 9.82 -29.13
N GLY A 266 -19.17 8.80 -29.99
CA GLY A 266 -18.24 8.55 -31.10
C GLY A 266 -16.87 7.97 -30.69
N ARG A 267 -16.57 7.85 -29.39
CA ARG A 267 -15.31 7.27 -28.87
C ARG A 267 -15.48 5.87 -28.31
N ILE A 268 -16.70 5.51 -27.90
CA ILE A 268 -17.09 4.15 -27.53
C ILE A 268 -17.88 3.54 -28.70
N ARG A 269 -17.51 2.32 -29.09
CA ARG A 269 -18.20 1.56 -30.13
C ARG A 269 -19.15 0.56 -29.51
N PHE A 270 -20.15 0.15 -30.28
CA PHE A 270 -21.17 -0.81 -29.88
C PHE A 270 -21.30 -1.91 -30.94
N ASN A 271 -21.93 -3.02 -30.58
CA ASN A 271 -22.37 -4.02 -31.55
C ASN A 271 -23.52 -3.50 -32.44
N GLU A 272 -23.91 -4.30 -33.44
CA GLU A 272 -24.99 -3.94 -34.38
C GLU A 272 -26.34 -3.69 -33.69
N ALA A 273 -26.64 -4.45 -32.63
CA ALA A 273 -27.86 -4.28 -31.83
C ALA A 273 -27.84 -3.04 -30.92
N GLN A 274 -26.70 -2.34 -30.83
CA GLN A 274 -26.49 -1.18 -29.95
C GLN A 274 -26.87 -1.44 -28.49
N ASP A 275 -26.61 -2.63 -27.96
CA ASP A 275 -26.91 -3.01 -26.57
C ASP A 275 -25.66 -3.39 -25.77
N LYS A 276 -24.51 -3.54 -26.44
CA LYS A 276 -23.22 -3.91 -25.83
C LYS A 276 -22.07 -3.06 -26.32
N ILE A 277 -21.12 -2.80 -25.42
CA ILE A 277 -19.92 -2.01 -25.67
C ILE A 277 -18.80 -2.88 -26.23
N ALA A 278 -18.13 -2.39 -27.29
CA ALA A 278 -16.93 -2.98 -27.86
C ALA A 278 -15.67 -2.24 -27.37
N LEU A 279 -14.70 -3.00 -26.84
CA LEU A 279 -13.47 -2.47 -26.23
C LEU A 279 -12.23 -2.76 -27.07
N ASP A 280 -12.24 -2.34 -28.34
CA ASP A 280 -11.20 -2.69 -29.31
C ASP A 280 -9.90 -1.88 -29.14
N THR A 281 -9.96 -0.74 -28.45
CA THR A 281 -8.84 0.20 -28.34
C THR A 281 -8.47 0.49 -26.89
N LYS A 282 -7.21 0.94 -26.68
CA LYS A 282 -6.77 1.43 -25.37
C LYS A 282 -7.67 2.57 -24.84
N VAL A 283 -8.08 3.47 -25.74
CA VAL A 283 -8.94 4.61 -25.41
C VAL A 283 -10.32 4.14 -24.93
N SER A 284 -10.95 3.19 -25.62
CA SER A 284 -12.24 2.64 -25.21
C SER A 284 -12.16 1.92 -23.87
N LYS A 285 -11.08 1.17 -23.61
CA LYS A 285 -10.82 0.50 -22.32
C LYS A 285 -10.71 1.52 -21.18
N ASP A 286 -9.91 2.57 -21.37
CA ASP A 286 -9.75 3.64 -20.37
C ASP A 286 -11.06 4.40 -20.11
N LEU A 287 -11.82 4.74 -21.16
CA LEU A 287 -13.12 5.43 -21.01
C LEU A 287 -14.16 4.54 -20.32
N PHE A 288 -14.16 3.24 -20.61
CA PHE A 288 -15.08 2.30 -20.00
C PHE A 288 -14.84 2.14 -18.49
N ILE A 289 -13.58 2.06 -18.06
CA ILE A 289 -13.25 2.03 -16.63
C ILE A 289 -13.73 3.33 -15.95
N LYS A 290 -13.44 4.49 -16.55
CA LYS A 290 -13.91 5.79 -16.04
C LYS A 290 -15.44 5.85 -15.92
N LEU A 291 -16.14 5.27 -16.90
CA LEU A 291 -17.59 5.17 -16.87
C LEU A 291 -18.06 4.36 -15.67
N LEU A 292 -17.49 3.19 -15.43
CA LEU A 292 -17.85 2.35 -14.28
C LEU A 292 -17.52 3.02 -12.93
N MET A 293 -16.51 3.88 -12.89
CA MET A 293 -16.17 4.69 -11.72
C MET A 293 -17.02 5.97 -11.60
N ASP A 294 -17.96 6.19 -12.52
CA ASP A 294 -18.84 7.35 -12.57
C ASP A 294 -18.06 8.68 -12.73
N ASP A 295 -16.93 8.66 -13.44
CA ASP A 295 -16.07 9.84 -13.55
C ASP A 295 -16.69 10.96 -14.41
N PHE A 296 -17.77 10.68 -15.16
CA PHE A 296 -18.39 11.62 -16.11
C PHE A 296 -19.56 12.34 -15.47
N LEU A 297 -19.37 13.63 -15.17
CA LEU A 297 -20.34 14.41 -14.39
C LEU A 297 -20.95 15.52 -15.24
N THR A 298 -22.19 15.89 -14.91
CA THR A 298 -22.86 17.07 -15.43
C THR A 298 -23.25 17.97 -14.28
N SER A 299 -22.84 19.26 -14.32
CA SER A 299 -23.30 20.24 -13.34
C SER A 299 -24.79 20.48 -13.52
N GLU A 300 -25.57 20.36 -12.44
CA GLU A 300 -26.99 20.67 -12.51
C GLU A 300 -27.27 22.14 -12.82
N LEU A 301 -26.42 23.06 -12.34
CA LEU A 301 -26.60 24.51 -12.50
C LEU A 301 -26.20 24.99 -13.89
N THR A 302 -24.98 24.65 -14.35
CA THR A 302 -24.44 25.19 -15.61
C THR A 302 -24.68 24.27 -16.80
N LYS A 303 -25.07 23.01 -16.55
CA LYS A 303 -25.15 21.94 -17.55
C LYS A 303 -23.81 21.64 -18.24
N PHE A 304 -22.69 22.14 -17.68
CA PHE A 304 -21.36 21.80 -18.17
C PHE A 304 -20.99 20.37 -17.80
N HIS A 305 -20.15 19.77 -18.63
CA HIS A 305 -19.67 18.40 -18.48
C HIS A 305 -18.26 18.41 -17.92
N TYR A 306 -18.01 17.51 -16.96
CA TYR A 306 -16.74 17.40 -16.26
C TYR A 306 -16.27 15.95 -16.23
N THR A 307 -14.98 15.77 -15.93
CA THR A 307 -14.44 14.48 -15.54
C THR A 307 -13.76 14.60 -14.18
N SER A 308 -14.15 13.79 -13.19
CA SER A 308 -13.52 13.78 -11.87
C SER A 308 -13.13 12.35 -11.47
N VAL A 309 -11.92 12.19 -10.94
CA VAL A 309 -11.38 10.88 -10.49
C VAL A 309 -11.59 10.68 -8.99
N ALA A 310 -11.51 11.76 -8.22
CA ALA A 310 -11.82 11.80 -6.80
C ALA A 310 -13.15 12.52 -6.60
N LYS A 311 -14.03 11.92 -5.80
CA LYS A 311 -15.37 12.42 -5.50
C LYS A 311 -15.66 12.10 -4.05
N ASP A 312 -15.96 13.12 -3.28
CA ASP A 312 -16.48 12.96 -1.92
C ASP A 312 -18.00 12.92 -2.01
N SER A 313 -18.62 11.88 -1.44
CA SER A 313 -20.07 11.74 -1.44
C SER A 313 -20.66 12.58 -0.32
N VAL A 314 -21.56 13.50 -0.67
CA VAL A 314 -22.29 14.31 0.32
C VAL A 314 -23.43 13.50 0.95
N ASP A 315 -23.96 12.50 0.25
CA ASP A 315 -25.09 11.67 0.70
C ASP A 315 -24.74 10.72 1.86
N GLN A 316 -23.44 10.50 2.13
CA GLN A 316 -22.98 9.62 3.21
C GLN A 316 -22.82 10.33 4.58
N GLU A 317 -22.85 11.67 4.63
CA GLU A 317 -22.72 12.42 5.89
C GLU A 317 -24.00 12.40 6.74
N GLU A 318 -25.17 12.11 6.16
CA GLU A 318 -26.46 12.13 6.89
C GLU A 318 -26.75 10.86 7.72
N ALA A 319 -25.93 9.82 7.64
CA ALA A 319 -26.15 8.56 8.37
C ALA A 319 -25.60 8.56 9.83
N VAL A 320 -25.01 9.68 10.28
CA VAL A 320 -24.51 9.84 11.65
C VAL A 320 -25.18 11.07 12.27
N SER A 321 -26.47 10.94 12.59
CA SER A 321 -27.17 11.82 13.54
C SER A 321 -28.13 11.04 14.42
#